data_AF-A0A849BUH2-F1
#
_entry.id   AF-A0A849BUH2-F1
#
_cell.length_a   1.000
_cell.length_b   1.000
_cell.length_c   1.000
_cell.angle_alpha   90.00
_cell.angle_beta   90.00
_cell.angle_gamma   90.00
#
_symmetry.space_group_name_H-M   'P 1'
#
loop_
_entity.id
_entity.type
_entity.pdbx_description
1 polymer ?
#
loop_
_entity_poly.entity_id
_entity_poly.type
_entity_poly.pdbx_seq_one_letter_code
_entity_poly.pdbx_strand_id
1 'polypeptide(L)'
;MAFTESEAKVLGALAGSTRMEGLTVRQLCERTALSAGTVRTALHQMTYNGLTLGTRQSPVLWRASDRGRSIVTSHPALREFVPSKASP
;
A
#
# COMPACT_ATOMS: atom_id res chain seq x y z
N MET A 1 -4.15 15.60 4.74
CA MET A 1 -4.03 14.52 5.73
C MET A 1 -2.55 14.22 5.88
N ALA A 2 -2.03 14.16 7.10
CA ALA A 2 -0.66 13.69 7.34
C ALA A 2 -0.70 12.16 7.41
N PHE A 3 0.12 11.48 6.61
CA PHE A 3 0.29 10.04 6.70
C PHE A 3 1.26 9.74 7.83
N THR A 4 0.95 8.72 8.63
CA THR A 4 1.96 8.08 9.47
C THR A 4 3.00 7.40 8.58
N GLU A 5 4.21 7.17 9.10
CA GLU A 5 5.25 6.43 8.37
C GLU A 5 4.77 5.03 7.95
N SER A 6 3.98 4.37 8.80
CA SER A 6 3.41 3.05 8.49
C SER A 6 2.42 3.11 7.32
N GLU A 7 1.52 4.10 7.29
CA GLU A 7 0.60 4.29 6.16
C GLU A 7 1.33 4.65 4.88
N ALA A 8 2.35 5.52 4.97
CA ALA A 8 3.21 5.88 3.86
C ALA A 8 3.92 4.66 3.25
N LYS A 9 4.51 3.81 4.10
CA LYS A 9 5.15 2.55 3.69
C LYS A 9 4.19 1.61 2.99
N VAL A 10 3.00 1.37 3.56
CA VAL A 10 2.01 0.46 2.96
C VAL A 10 1.48 1.04 1.64
N LEU A 11 1.17 2.34 1.58
CA LEU A 11 0.67 2.96 0.36
C LEU A 11 1.72 2.96 -0.76
N GLY A 12 2.99 3.24 -0.43
CA GLY A 12 4.11 3.17 -1.36
C GLY A 12 4.31 1.76 -1.93
N ALA A 13 4.29 0.74 -1.08
CA ALA A 13 4.40 -0.67 -1.49
C ALA A 13 3.28 -1.09 -2.45
N LEU A 14 2.04 -0.66 -2.19
CA LEU A 14 0.89 -0.91 -3.05
C LEU A 14 0.95 -0.12 -4.37
N ALA A 15 1.41 1.13 -4.33
CA ALA A 15 1.53 1.98 -5.51
C ALA A 15 2.63 1.53 -6.47
N GLY A 16 3.71 0.92 -5.96
CA GLY A 16 4.77 0.33 -6.78
C GLY A 16 4.41 -1.01 -7.42
N SER A 17 3.34 -1.66 -6.97
CA SER A 17 2.82 -2.88 -7.62
C SER A 17 1.98 -2.52 -8.84
N THR A 18 1.87 -3.41 -9.82
CA THR A 18 1.06 -3.16 -11.02
C THR A 18 -0.42 -2.89 -10.65
N ARG A 19 -1.18 -2.23 -11.52
CA ARG A 19 -2.60 -1.89 -11.23
C ARG A 19 -3.49 -3.12 -11.01
N MET A 20 -3.11 -4.25 -11.61
CA MET A 20 -3.87 -5.49 -11.60
C MET A 20 -3.42 -6.43 -10.48
N GLU A 21 -2.16 -6.35 -10.05
CA GLU A 21 -1.63 -7.18 -8.96
C GLU A 21 -1.94 -6.54 -7.61
N GLY A 22 -2.66 -7.29 -6.77
CA GLY A 22 -2.79 -6.97 -5.37
C GLY A 22 -1.75 -7.71 -4.53
N LEU A 23 -1.46 -7.18 -3.34
CA LEU A 23 -0.61 -7.79 -2.34
C LEU A 23 -1.43 -8.31 -1.18
N THR A 24 -1.07 -9.50 -0.68
CA THR A 24 -1.57 -9.99 0.60
C THR A 24 -0.96 -9.21 1.76
N VAL A 25 -1.58 -9.28 2.95
CA VAL A 25 -1.00 -8.72 4.18
C VAL A 25 0.40 -9.29 4.44
N ARG A 26 0.62 -10.59 4.14
CA ARG A 26 1.94 -11.22 4.29
C ARG A 26 2.99 -10.56 3.40
N GLN A 27 2.70 -10.40 2.10
CA GLN A 27 3.62 -9.75 1.17
C GLN A 27 3.87 -8.28 1.53
N LEU A 28 2.86 -7.60 2.09
CA LEU A 28 3.04 -6.24 2.61
C LEU A 28 3.98 -6.21 3.81
N CYS A 29 3.84 -7.11 4.78
CA CYS A 29 4.77 -7.23 5.89
C CYS A 29 6.21 -7.43 5.41
N GLU A 30 6.42 -8.33 4.42
CA GLU A 30 7.73 -8.61 3.83
C GLU A 30 8.33 -7.35 3.16
N ARG A 31 7.51 -6.56 2.45
CA ARG A 31 7.98 -5.36 1.74
C ARG A 31 8.19 -4.14 2.63
N THR A 32 7.42 -3.99 3.70
CA THR A 32 7.46 -2.80 4.55
C THR A 32 8.20 -3.02 5.87
N ALA A 33 8.61 -4.26 6.17
CA ALA A 33 9.14 -4.68 7.47
C ALA A 33 8.21 -4.32 8.65
N LEU A 34 6.89 -4.27 8.42
CA LEU A 34 5.90 -3.94 9.44
C LEU A 34 5.23 -5.22 9.97
N SER A 35 4.71 -5.13 11.20
CA SER A 35 3.88 -6.20 11.76
C SER A 35 2.54 -6.32 11.01
N ALA A 36 1.96 -7.51 11.02
CA ALA A 36 0.66 -7.73 10.38
C ALA A 36 -0.48 -6.93 11.04
N GLY A 37 -0.36 -6.59 12.33
CA GLY A 37 -1.31 -5.70 13.01
C GLY A 37 -1.22 -4.28 12.46
N THR A 38 -0.01 -3.74 12.37
CA THR A 38 0.26 -2.41 11.82
C THR A 38 -0.21 -2.28 10.37
N VAL A 39 0.09 -3.29 9.53
CA VAL A 39 -0.37 -3.31 8.13
C VAL A 39 -1.89 -3.31 8.04
N ARG A 40 -2.59 -4.14 8.84
CA ARG A 40 -4.07 -4.17 8.83
C ARG A 40 -4.68 -2.85 9.28
N THR A 41 -4.14 -2.22 10.33
CA THR A 41 -4.60 -0.91 10.80
C THR A 41 -4.42 0.15 9.71
N ALA A 42 -3.26 0.21 9.07
CA ALA A 42 -3.00 1.13 7.97
C ALA A 42 -3.95 0.90 6.79
N LEU A 43 -4.16 -0.36 6.37
CA LEU A 43 -5.09 -0.72 5.29
C LEU A 43 -6.53 -0.33 5.64
N HIS A 44 -6.96 -0.54 6.88
CA HIS A 44 -8.29 -0.14 7.33
C HIS A 44 -8.49 1.38 7.19
N GLN A 45 -7.56 2.18 7.72
CA GLN A 45 -7.61 3.64 7.62
C GLN A 45 -7.57 4.12 6.16
N MET A 46 -6.68 3.56 5.34
CA MET A 46 -6.56 3.94 3.94
C MET A 46 -7.78 3.53 3.10
N THR A 47 -8.42 2.41 3.43
CA THR A 47 -9.64 1.96 2.75
C THR A 47 -10.81 2.87 3.11
N TYR A 48 -10.94 3.22 4.40
CA TYR A 48 -11.90 4.23 4.85
C TYR A 48 -11.74 5.56 4.10
N ASN A 49 -10.49 5.97 3.83
CA ASN A 49 -10.16 7.17 3.07
C ASN A 49 -10.19 7.00 1.52
N GLY A 50 -10.55 5.82 1.00
CA GLY A 50 -10.64 5.54 -0.44
C GLY A 50 -9.29 5.44 -1.17
N LEU A 51 -8.19 5.20 -0.45
CA LEU A 51 -6.83 5.13 -1.00
C LEU A 51 -6.41 3.71 -1.38
N THR A 52 -7.02 2.70 -0.76
CA THR A 52 -6.76 1.29 -1.01
C THR A 52 -8.05 0.53 -1.27
N LEU A 53 -7.93 -0.58 -2.01
CA LEU A 53 -9.01 -1.49 -2.35
C LEU A 53 -8.59 -2.91 -1.95
N GLY A 54 -9.48 -3.64 -1.28
CA GLY A 54 -9.33 -5.06 -0.98
C GLY A 54 -10.28 -5.91 -1.82
N THR A 55 -9.84 -7.10 -2.24
CA THR A 55 -10.75 -8.10 -2.83
C THR A 55 -11.67 -8.71 -1.77
N ARG A 56 -12.79 -9.29 -2.20
CA ARG A 56 -13.70 -10.03 -1.30
C ARG A 56 -13.29 -11.50 -1.10
N GLN A 57 -12.19 -11.93 -1.71
CA GLN A 57 -11.71 -13.31 -1.68
C GLN A 57 -10.76 -13.55 -0.51
N SER A 58 -10.55 -14.80 -0.14
CA SER A 58 -9.54 -15.22 0.84
C SER A 58 -8.40 -15.95 0.12
N PRO A 59 -7.13 -15.53 0.27
CA PRO A 59 -6.69 -14.35 1.02
C PRO A 59 -7.07 -13.02 0.33
N VAL A 60 -7.31 -11.98 1.14
CA VAL A 60 -7.59 -10.64 0.61
C VAL A 60 -6.35 -10.09 -0.10
N LEU A 61 -6.56 -9.65 -1.34
CA LEU A 61 -5.56 -8.95 -2.14
C LEU A 61 -5.83 -7.46 -2.07
N TRP A 62 -4.82 -6.69 -1.66
CA TRP A 62 -4.87 -5.25 -1.50
C TRP A 62 -4.17 -4.55 -2.65
N ARG A 63 -4.75 -3.47 -3.17
CA ARG A 63 -4.13 -2.61 -4.17
C ARG A 63 -4.36 -1.14 -3.84
N ALA A 64 -3.48 -0.28 -4.32
CA ALA A 64 -3.72 1.16 -4.29
C ALA A 64 -4.82 1.51 -5.31
N SER A 65 -5.80 2.33 -4.89
CA SER A 65 -6.77 2.94 -5.80
C SER A 65 -6.09 3.96 -6.72
N ASP A 66 -6.78 4.43 -7.75
CA ASP A 66 -6.23 5.49 -8.61
C ASP A 66 -5.92 6.75 -7.81
N ARG A 67 -6.77 7.08 -6.82
CA ARG A 67 -6.53 8.18 -5.87
C ARG A 67 -5.27 7.92 -5.02
N GLY A 68 -5.12 6.73 -4.46
CA GLY A 68 -3.94 6.36 -3.68
C GLY A 68 -2.65 6.47 -4.49
N ARG A 69 -2.66 6.01 -5.75
CA ARG A 69 -1.51 6.12 -6.67
C ARG A 69 -1.18 7.56 -7.04
N SER A 70 -2.21 8.37 -7.29
CA SER A 70 -2.04 9.80 -7.57
C SER A 70 -1.41 10.53 -6.38
N ILE A 71 -1.81 10.21 -5.15
CA ILE A 71 -1.19 10.75 -3.92
C ILE A 71 0.30 10.39 -3.84
N VAL A 72 0.65 9.11 -4.00
CA VAL A 72 2.07 8.70 -3.97
C VAL A 72 2.88 9.39 -5.08
N THR A 73 2.29 9.56 -6.26
CA THR A 73 2.97 10.23 -7.38
C THR A 73 3.17 11.73 -7.11
N SER A 74 2.19 12.39 -6.48
CA SER A 74 2.22 13.83 -6.21
C SER A 74 2.97 14.24 -4.95
N HIS A 75 3.23 13.30 -4.02
CA HIS A 75 3.92 13.58 -2.75
C HIS A 75 5.33 12.99 -2.79
N PRO A 76 6.39 13.81 -2.95
CA PRO A 76 7.76 13.33 -3.03
C PRO A 76 8.19 12.45 -1.85
N ALA A 77 7.73 12.78 -0.64
CA ALA A 77 8.00 12.01 0.57
C ALA A 77 7.44 10.58 0.54
N LEU A 78 6.43 10.29 -0.28
CA LEU A 78 5.90 8.93 -0.40
C LEU A 78 6.65 8.09 -1.44
N ARG A 79 7.42 8.73 -2.34
CA ARG A 79 8.15 8.05 -3.41
C ARG A 79 9.30 7.20 -2.86
N GLU A 80 9.86 7.56 -1.71
CA GLU A 80 10.91 6.76 -1.05
C GLU A 80 10.42 5.36 -0.64
N PHE A 81 9.11 5.21 -0.42
CA PHE A 81 8.48 3.94 -0.05
C PHE A 81 7.95 3.16 -1.24
N VAL A 82 8.08 3.68 -2.46
CA VAL A 82 7.77 2.92 -3.66
C VAL A 82 8.94 1.97 -3.90
N PRO A 83 8.71 0.64 -3.90
CA PRO A 83 9.75 -0.31 -4.24
C PRO A 83 10.35 0.08 -5.59
N SER A 84 11.66 0.38 -5.61
CA SER A 84 12.39 0.48 -6.87
C SER A 84 12.16 -0.82 -7.63
N LYS A 85 11.76 -0.74 -8.91
CA LYS A 85 11.46 -1.92 -9.73
C LYS A 85 12.55 -2.97 -9.48
N ALA A 86 12.21 -4.06 -8.81
CA ALA A 86 13.02 -5.26 -8.91
C ALA A 86 12.93 -5.66 -10.39
N SER A 87 14.03 -5.50 -11.11
CA SER A 87 14.19 -6.12 -12.42
C SER A 87 13.87 -7.62 -12.27
N PRO A 88 13.13 -8.22 -13.23
CA PRO A 88 12.94 -9.66 -13.26
C PRO A 88 14.28 -10.40 -13.34
#